data_AF-A0A165GUE3-F1
#
_entry.id   AF-A0A165GUE3-F1
#
_cell.length_a   1.000
_cell.length_b   1.000
_cell.length_c   1.000
_cell.angle_alpha   90.00
_cell.angle_beta   90.00
_cell.angle_gamma   90.00
#
_symmetry.space_group_name_H-M   'P 1'
#
loop_
_entity.id
_entity.type
_entity.pdbx_description
1 polymer ?
#
loop_
_entity_poly.entity_id
_entity_poly.type
_entity_poly.pdbx_seq_one_letter_code
_entity_poly.pdbx_strand_id
1 'polypeptide(L)'
;MSNNQAQSYAKDVPGKDRLKMAATAMAANAKLHTKKKSEPLVADERVDEKLAEEIISLWPATPKAAAETMVKFYGQPNEATVNRLTWYNNGPWKRTVVFKEEIPHDFPEPHVDCLEQTIDYHVPADKVGLIGELEGSLVVDRTKGEVSVHCDNEGANTLSMNMMHEVVTGKRTPQEARDFIKNEIVEYMMDRSAPYCESFQFELPQGSQWDPDKTVVQDKMLEEAVGKVKKTLGIKS
;
A
#
# COMPACT_ATOMS: atom_id res chain seq x y z
N MET A 1 24.68 -28.20 3.67
CA MET A 1 23.30 -28.25 4.19
C MET A 1 22.39 -28.41 2.99
N SER A 2 21.62 -29.50 2.89
CA SER A 2 20.66 -29.67 1.79
C SER A 2 19.53 -28.67 1.98
N ASN A 3 19.49 -27.66 1.12
CA ASN A 3 18.46 -26.65 1.13
C ASN A 3 17.17 -27.29 0.60
N ASN A 4 16.39 -27.89 1.50
CA ASN A 4 15.11 -28.48 1.16
C ASN A 4 14.12 -27.31 0.99
N GLN A 5 14.08 -26.73 -0.21
CA GLN A 5 13.10 -25.69 -0.52
C GLN A 5 11.71 -26.28 -0.28
N ALA A 6 11.01 -25.76 0.73
CA ALA A 6 9.64 -26.15 1.01
C ALA A 6 8.80 -25.88 -0.23
N GLN A 7 8.10 -26.91 -0.73
CA GLN A 7 7.19 -26.74 -1.86
C GLN A 7 5.95 -25.96 -1.41
N SER A 8 5.39 -25.14 -2.31
CA SER A 8 4.10 -24.50 -2.04
C SER A 8 2.99 -25.56 -1.95
N TYR A 9 1.96 -25.28 -1.15
CA TYR A 9 0.84 -26.20 -0.94
C TYR A 9 -0.04 -26.41 -2.17
N ALA A 10 0.18 -25.65 -3.26
CA ALA A 10 -0.72 -25.55 -4.40
C ALA A 10 -0.98 -26.90 -5.10
N LYS A 11 0.03 -27.77 -5.16
CA LYS A 11 -0.09 -29.12 -5.75
C LYS A 11 -0.96 -30.07 -4.92
N ASP A 12 -1.06 -29.81 -3.62
CA ASP A 12 -1.73 -30.69 -2.66
C ASP A 12 -3.20 -30.32 -2.46
N VAL A 13 -3.67 -29.18 -3.04
CA VAL A 13 -5.07 -28.74 -2.95
C VAL A 13 -5.95 -29.55 -3.91
N PRO A 14 -6.93 -30.32 -3.41
CA PRO A 14 -7.86 -31.05 -4.27
C PRO A 14 -8.62 -30.12 -5.23
N GLY A 15 -8.88 -30.58 -6.46
CA GLY A 15 -9.60 -29.80 -7.48
C GLY A 15 -10.97 -29.28 -7.01
N LYS A 16 -11.70 -30.08 -6.23
CA LYS A 16 -12.99 -29.68 -5.63
C LYS A 16 -12.88 -28.46 -4.71
N ASP A 17 -11.78 -28.35 -3.95
CA ASP A 17 -11.57 -27.26 -3.00
C ASP A 17 -11.14 -25.99 -3.74
N ARG A 18 -10.35 -26.14 -4.82
CA ARG A 18 -10.04 -25.04 -5.76
C ARG A 18 -11.30 -24.49 -6.42
N LEU A 19 -12.20 -25.35 -6.91
CA LEU A 19 -13.48 -24.94 -7.49
C LEU A 19 -14.40 -24.25 -6.47
N LYS A 20 -14.42 -24.74 -5.22
CA LYS A 20 -15.15 -24.10 -4.12
C LYS A 20 -14.65 -22.68 -3.87
N MET A 21 -13.33 -22.50 -3.74
CA MET A 21 -12.72 -21.19 -3.55
C MET A 21 -13.04 -20.24 -4.73
N ALA A 22 -12.88 -20.72 -5.98
CA ALA A 22 -13.20 -19.94 -7.17
C ALA A 22 -14.68 -19.50 -7.19
N ALA A 23 -15.61 -20.39 -6.87
CA ALA A 23 -17.04 -20.07 -6.80
C ALA A 23 -17.35 -18.97 -5.77
N THR A 24 -16.77 -19.07 -4.57
CA THR A 24 -16.92 -18.05 -3.52
C THR A 24 -16.30 -16.72 -3.93
N ALA A 25 -15.07 -16.73 -4.46
CA ALA A 25 -14.37 -15.51 -4.89
C ALA A 25 -15.10 -14.80 -6.04
N MET A 26 -15.57 -15.52 -7.05
CA MET A 26 -16.33 -14.93 -8.17
C MET A 26 -17.66 -14.32 -7.72
N ALA A 27 -18.33 -14.92 -6.73
CA ALA A 27 -19.54 -14.34 -6.16
C ALA A 27 -19.26 -13.10 -5.32
N ALA A 28 -18.17 -13.10 -4.53
CA ALA A 28 -17.70 -11.92 -3.81
C ALA A 28 -17.35 -10.78 -4.78
N ASN A 29 -16.64 -11.08 -5.88
CA ASN A 29 -16.32 -10.11 -6.92
C ASN A 29 -17.58 -9.47 -7.52
N ALA A 30 -18.58 -10.28 -7.90
CA ALA A 30 -19.85 -9.76 -8.41
C ALA A 30 -20.55 -8.83 -7.40
N LYS A 31 -20.56 -9.20 -6.11
CA LYS A 31 -21.11 -8.35 -5.04
C LYS A 31 -20.34 -7.03 -4.88
N LEU A 32 -19.01 -7.06 -4.96
CA LEU A 32 -18.16 -5.87 -4.85
C LEU A 32 -18.37 -4.91 -6.01
N HIS A 33 -18.48 -5.40 -7.25
CA HIS A 33 -18.80 -4.58 -8.41
C HIS A 33 -20.19 -3.93 -8.30
N THR A 34 -21.18 -4.64 -7.78
CA THR A 34 -22.53 -4.07 -7.56
C THR A 34 -22.51 -2.98 -6.49
N LYS A 35 -21.76 -3.17 -5.41
CA LYS A 35 -21.65 -2.20 -4.31
C LYS A 35 -20.70 -1.02 -4.60
N LYS A 36 -19.74 -1.21 -5.52
CA LYS A 36 -18.62 -0.29 -5.80
C LYS A 36 -17.83 0.13 -4.55
N LYS A 37 -17.76 -0.73 -3.54
CA LYS A 37 -17.08 -0.46 -2.27
C LYS A 37 -16.63 -1.76 -1.61
N SER A 38 -15.42 -1.77 -1.05
CA SER A 38 -14.98 -2.81 -0.11
C SER A 38 -15.57 -2.57 1.27
N GLU A 39 -15.52 -3.59 2.12
CA GLU A 39 -15.78 -3.37 3.54
C GLU A 39 -14.72 -2.39 4.10
N PRO A 40 -15.13 -1.39 4.89
CA PRO A 40 -14.21 -0.40 5.44
C PRO A 40 -13.29 -1.02 6.48
N LEU A 41 -12.08 -0.48 6.61
CA LEU A 41 -11.18 -0.79 7.72
C LEU A 41 -11.73 -0.14 9.01
N VAL A 42 -11.41 -0.73 10.16
CA VAL A 42 -11.88 -0.24 11.47
C VAL A 42 -11.05 0.99 11.86
N ALA A 43 -11.48 2.15 11.37
CA ALA A 43 -10.75 3.40 11.54
C ALA A 43 -11.05 4.13 12.87
N ASP A 44 -12.04 3.67 13.64
CA ASP A 44 -12.48 4.33 14.88
C ASP A 44 -11.86 3.72 16.15
N GLU A 45 -11.42 2.47 16.09
CA GLU A 45 -10.77 1.82 17.22
C GLU A 45 -9.31 2.25 17.34
N ARG A 46 -8.82 2.30 18.58
CA ARG A 46 -7.44 2.67 18.90
C ARG A 46 -6.87 1.67 19.89
N VAL A 47 -5.59 1.37 19.71
CA VAL A 47 -4.82 0.55 20.65
C VAL A 47 -4.62 1.34 21.94
N ASP A 48 -4.58 0.62 23.07
CA ASP A 48 -4.24 1.20 24.36
C ASP A 48 -2.83 1.82 24.34
N GLU A 49 -2.71 3.03 24.87
CA GLU A 49 -1.47 3.81 24.85
C GLU A 49 -0.30 3.06 25.47
N LYS A 50 -0.50 2.37 26.60
CA LYS A 50 0.59 1.63 27.26
C LYS A 50 1.07 0.47 26.42
N LEU A 51 0.15 -0.25 25.77
CA LEU A 51 0.51 -1.34 24.87
C LEU A 51 1.34 -0.82 23.68
N ALA A 52 0.94 0.30 23.09
CA ALA A 52 1.69 0.91 21.99
C ALA A 52 3.09 1.35 22.45
N GLU A 53 3.21 2.03 23.59
CA GLU A 53 4.48 2.44 24.19
C GLU A 53 5.41 1.25 24.49
N GLU A 54 4.86 0.17 25.07
CA GLU A 54 5.61 -1.06 25.34
C GLU A 54 6.17 -1.67 24.07
N ILE A 55 5.38 -1.75 22.99
CA ILE A 55 5.82 -2.25 21.68
C ILE A 55 6.93 -1.36 21.11
N ILE A 56 6.70 -0.04 21.05
CA ILE A 56 7.63 0.95 20.48
C ILE A 56 8.97 0.96 21.23
N SER A 57 8.93 0.76 22.55
CA SER A 57 10.14 0.75 23.39
C SER A 57 11.17 -0.32 23.00
N LEU A 58 10.72 -1.38 22.31
CA LEU A 58 11.52 -2.54 21.90
C LEU A 58 12.04 -2.44 20.45
N TRP A 59 11.78 -1.33 19.76
CA TRP A 59 12.15 -1.14 18.35
C TRP A 59 13.53 -0.47 18.19
N PRO A 60 14.20 -0.67 17.03
CA PRO A 60 15.38 0.09 16.66
C PRO A 60 15.11 1.60 16.60
N ALA A 61 16.17 2.40 16.58
CA ALA A 61 16.08 3.85 16.74
C ALA A 61 15.21 4.54 15.68
N THR A 62 15.38 4.23 14.40
CA THR A 62 14.65 4.90 13.30
C THR A 62 13.16 4.56 13.32
N PRO A 63 12.74 3.27 13.33
CA PRO A 63 11.34 2.89 13.52
C PRO A 63 10.70 3.47 14.78
N LYS A 64 11.45 3.51 15.89
CA LYS A 64 10.96 4.06 17.15
C LYS A 64 10.65 5.55 17.00
N ALA A 65 11.58 6.34 16.46
CA ALA A 65 11.38 7.77 16.23
C ALA A 65 10.22 8.06 15.25
N ALA A 66 10.11 7.27 14.17
CA ALA A 66 9.00 7.37 13.22
C ALA A 66 7.66 7.06 13.90
N ALA A 67 7.58 5.98 14.69
CA ALA A 67 6.38 5.60 15.44
C ALA A 67 5.97 6.67 16.47
N GLU A 68 6.91 7.17 17.26
CA GLU A 68 6.67 8.26 18.23
C GLU A 68 6.18 9.54 17.53
N THR A 69 6.72 9.84 16.35
CA THR A 69 6.27 10.96 15.52
C THR A 69 4.83 10.75 15.03
N MET A 70 4.50 9.56 14.52
CA MET A 70 3.12 9.25 14.10
C MET A 70 2.15 9.32 15.27
N VAL A 71 2.51 8.80 16.46
CA VAL A 71 1.68 8.93 17.67
C VAL A 71 1.47 10.39 18.05
N LYS A 72 2.52 11.21 18.00
CA LYS A 72 2.46 12.63 18.34
C LYS A 72 1.49 13.41 17.45
N PHE A 73 1.48 13.15 16.14
CA PHE A 73 0.69 13.94 15.18
C PHE A 73 -0.67 13.33 14.86
N TYR A 74 -0.82 12.00 14.94
CA TYR A 74 -2.02 11.28 14.54
C TYR A 74 -2.71 10.53 15.70
N GLY A 75 -2.16 10.58 16.91
CA GLY A 75 -2.66 9.84 18.07
C GLY A 75 -2.31 8.36 18.01
N GLN A 76 -2.91 7.57 18.90
CA GLN A 76 -2.65 6.13 18.99
C GLN A 76 -2.94 5.40 17.66
N PRO A 77 -2.25 4.28 17.35
CA PRO A 77 -2.54 3.49 16.16
C PRO A 77 -3.88 2.76 16.26
N ASN A 78 -4.44 2.39 15.11
CA ASN A 78 -5.61 1.52 15.02
C ASN A 78 -5.26 0.06 15.30
N GLU A 79 -4.09 -0.38 14.85
CA GLU A 79 -3.59 -1.74 15.07
C GLU A 79 -2.14 -1.70 15.56
N ALA A 80 -1.80 -2.62 16.46
CA ALA A 80 -0.44 -2.78 16.96
C ALA A 80 -0.07 -4.26 17.03
N THR A 81 1.12 -4.56 16.52
CA THR A 81 1.76 -5.87 16.65
C THR A 81 3.22 -5.66 17.00
N VAL A 82 3.91 -6.71 17.43
CA VAL A 82 5.34 -6.64 17.79
C VAL A 82 6.25 -6.11 16.68
N ASN A 83 5.81 -6.17 15.40
CA ASN A 83 6.61 -5.80 14.24
C ASN A 83 6.07 -4.61 13.44
N ARG A 84 4.86 -4.11 13.73
CA ARG A 84 4.30 -2.95 13.03
C ARG A 84 3.16 -2.28 13.81
N LEU A 85 2.98 -0.99 13.54
CA LEU A 85 1.85 -0.17 13.97
C LEU A 85 1.14 0.37 12.73
N THR A 86 -0.20 0.37 12.74
CA THR A 86 -1.00 0.83 11.59
C THR A 86 -1.99 1.90 12.01
N TRP A 87 -2.07 2.97 11.23
CA TRP A 87 -3.13 3.97 11.26
C TRP A 87 -3.95 3.89 9.97
N TYR A 88 -5.25 4.11 10.09
CA TYR A 88 -6.19 4.18 8.97
C TYR A 88 -6.82 5.57 8.91
N ASN A 89 -6.92 6.12 7.70
CA ASN A 89 -7.54 7.41 7.41
C ASN A 89 -7.00 8.54 8.31
N ASN A 90 -5.66 8.65 8.41
CA ASN A 90 -4.98 9.65 9.22
C ASN A 90 -4.38 10.76 8.34
N GLY A 91 -4.75 12.02 8.63
CA GLY A 91 -4.31 13.14 7.81
C GLY A 91 -4.71 12.96 6.33
N PRO A 92 -3.78 13.14 5.38
CA PRO A 92 -4.05 12.90 3.96
C PRO A 92 -3.94 11.42 3.56
N TRP A 93 -3.54 10.54 4.47
CA TRP A 93 -3.19 9.16 4.17
C TRP A 93 -4.39 8.23 4.36
N LYS A 94 -4.59 7.35 3.38
CA LYS A 94 -5.52 6.22 3.51
C LYS A 94 -5.04 5.26 4.60
N ARG A 95 -3.73 5.03 4.65
CA ARG A 95 -3.08 4.13 5.59
C ARG A 95 -1.65 4.60 5.84
N THR A 96 -1.23 4.54 7.11
CA THR A 96 0.16 4.69 7.53
C THR A 96 0.57 3.43 8.27
N VAL A 97 1.71 2.85 7.95
CA VAL A 97 2.28 1.69 8.66
C VAL A 97 3.71 2.02 9.03
N VAL A 98 4.05 1.91 10.31
CA VAL A 98 5.45 1.91 10.75
C VAL A 98 5.87 0.48 11.04
N PHE A 99 6.98 0.05 10.46
CA PHE A 99 7.56 -1.27 10.62
C PHE A 99 8.75 -1.22 11.57
N LYS A 100 8.92 -2.28 12.36
CA LYS A 100 10.13 -2.49 13.18
C LYS A 100 11.37 -2.78 12.32
N GLU A 101 11.17 -3.40 11.16
CA GLU A 101 12.25 -3.73 10.22
C GLU A 101 12.79 -2.48 9.54
N GLU A 102 14.11 -2.44 9.33
CA GLU A 102 14.81 -1.36 8.63
C GLU A 102 15.38 -1.94 7.33
N ILE A 103 15.01 -1.35 6.20
CA ILE A 103 15.51 -1.76 4.88
C ILE A 103 16.42 -0.64 4.34
N PRO A 104 17.68 -0.92 3.97
CA PRO A 104 18.56 0.10 3.43
C PRO A 104 18.01 0.72 2.14
N HIS A 105 18.02 2.06 2.07
CA HIS A 105 17.59 2.82 0.92
C HIS A 105 18.55 3.99 0.67
N ASP A 106 19.23 3.97 -0.49
CA ASP A 106 20.35 4.88 -0.78
C ASP A 106 19.94 6.18 -1.51
N PHE A 107 18.66 6.36 -1.82
CA PHE A 107 18.15 7.49 -2.59
C PHE A 107 17.07 8.25 -1.79
N PRO A 108 17.02 9.59 -1.84
CA PRO A 108 17.99 10.52 -2.45
C PRO A 108 19.30 10.67 -1.66
N GLU A 109 19.26 10.37 -0.36
CA GLU A 109 20.41 10.16 0.51
C GLU A 109 20.29 8.81 1.23
N PRO A 110 21.39 8.22 1.73
CA PRO A 110 21.33 6.98 2.47
C PRO A 110 20.52 7.08 3.76
N HIS A 111 19.48 6.27 3.86
CA HIS A 111 18.62 6.10 5.02
C HIS A 111 18.06 4.66 5.07
N VAL A 112 17.04 4.44 5.93
CA VAL A 112 16.33 3.17 6.02
C VAL A 112 14.84 3.37 5.85
N ASP A 113 14.19 2.46 5.15
CA ASP A 113 12.74 2.45 5.02
C ASP A 113 12.12 1.75 6.23
N CYS A 114 11.25 2.48 6.94
CA CYS A 114 10.45 1.92 8.04
C CYS A 114 9.04 2.51 8.12
N LEU A 115 8.72 3.54 7.34
CA LEU A 115 7.41 4.21 7.30
C LEU A 115 6.80 4.06 5.91
N GLU A 116 5.75 3.24 5.80
CA GLU A 116 4.90 3.15 4.61
C GLU A 116 3.70 4.07 4.74
N GLN A 117 3.42 4.86 3.71
CA GLN A 117 2.19 5.65 3.63
C GLN A 117 1.50 5.47 2.27
N THR A 118 0.18 5.33 2.32
CA THR A 118 -0.65 4.94 1.17
C THR A 118 -1.70 6.00 0.88
N ILE A 119 -1.93 6.27 -0.41
CA ILE A 119 -3.08 7.04 -0.92
C ILE A 119 -3.91 6.20 -1.89
N ASP A 120 -5.18 6.59 -2.06
CA ASP A 120 -6.00 6.17 -3.20
C ASP A 120 -5.49 6.88 -4.46
N TYR A 121 -4.99 6.13 -5.43
CA TYR A 121 -4.47 6.68 -6.69
C TYR A 121 -4.45 5.64 -7.82
N HIS A 122 -5.14 5.93 -8.92
CA HIS A 122 -5.10 5.10 -10.12
C HIS A 122 -3.91 5.46 -11.01
N VAL A 123 -2.95 4.54 -11.13
CA VAL A 123 -1.85 4.62 -12.10
C VAL A 123 -2.24 3.86 -13.37
N PRO A 124 -2.26 4.51 -14.56
CA PRO A 124 -2.45 3.81 -15.82
C PRO A 124 -1.40 2.71 -16.02
N ALA A 125 -1.83 1.54 -16.50
CA ALA A 125 -0.98 0.35 -16.62
C ALA A 125 0.29 0.57 -17.46
N ASP A 126 0.20 1.41 -18.50
CA ASP A 126 1.30 1.78 -19.39
C ASP A 126 2.32 2.75 -18.75
N LYS A 127 2.00 3.30 -17.57
CA LYS A 127 2.85 4.25 -16.84
C LYS A 127 3.51 3.66 -15.60
N VAL A 128 3.16 2.44 -15.20
CA VAL A 128 3.74 1.78 -14.01
C VAL A 128 5.27 1.67 -14.13
N GLY A 129 5.79 1.41 -15.33
CA GLY A 129 7.24 1.35 -15.57
C GLY A 129 7.96 2.67 -15.26
N LEU A 130 7.32 3.82 -15.54
CA LEU A 130 7.89 5.14 -15.25
C LEU A 130 8.08 5.39 -13.76
N ILE A 131 7.22 4.81 -12.92
CA ILE A 131 7.35 4.90 -11.45
C ILE A 131 8.55 4.09 -10.98
N GLY A 132 8.76 2.89 -11.54
CA GLY A 132 9.95 2.10 -11.25
C GLY A 132 11.26 2.75 -11.71
N GLU A 133 11.22 3.58 -12.77
CA GLU A 133 12.35 4.42 -13.19
C GLU A 133 12.56 5.63 -12.27
N LEU A 134 11.50 6.14 -11.64
CA LEU A 134 11.57 7.28 -10.72
C LEU A 134 12.30 6.90 -9.43
N GLU A 135 11.83 5.93 -8.66
CA GLU A 135 12.47 5.47 -7.43
C GLU A 135 11.93 4.12 -6.92
N GLY A 136 12.69 3.47 -6.04
CA GLY A 136 12.39 2.12 -5.53
C GLY A 136 11.44 2.07 -4.33
N SER A 137 11.17 3.20 -3.67
CA SER A 137 10.29 3.31 -2.50
C SER A 137 8.80 3.23 -2.83
N LEU A 138 8.43 3.55 -4.09
CA LEU A 138 7.06 3.59 -4.57
C LEU A 138 6.55 2.21 -4.99
N VAL A 139 5.38 1.84 -4.48
CA VAL A 139 4.72 0.57 -4.76
C VAL A 139 3.32 0.83 -5.31
N VAL A 140 3.05 0.32 -6.51
CA VAL A 140 1.74 0.45 -7.18
C VAL A 140 0.91 -0.82 -6.99
N ASP A 141 -0.23 -0.71 -6.30
CA ASP A 141 -1.27 -1.74 -6.24
C ASP A 141 -2.45 -1.35 -7.13
N ARG A 142 -2.34 -1.69 -8.42
CA ARG A 142 -3.33 -1.33 -9.44
C ARG A 142 -4.72 -1.87 -9.14
N THR A 143 -4.83 -3.11 -8.65
CA THR A 143 -6.12 -3.73 -8.34
C THR A 143 -6.86 -2.99 -7.22
N LYS A 144 -6.14 -2.57 -6.17
CA LYS A 144 -6.73 -1.72 -5.12
C LYS A 144 -6.87 -0.26 -5.54
N GLY A 145 -6.16 0.17 -6.59
CA GLY A 145 -6.07 1.58 -6.93
C GLY A 145 -5.31 2.37 -5.87
N GLU A 146 -4.24 1.79 -5.35
CA GLU A 146 -3.44 2.39 -4.29
C GLU A 146 -2.00 2.58 -4.77
N VAL A 147 -1.38 3.66 -4.30
CA VAL A 147 0.08 3.80 -4.33
C VAL A 147 0.54 3.94 -2.89
N SER A 148 1.59 3.20 -2.54
CA SER A 148 2.34 3.33 -1.28
C SER A 148 3.73 3.88 -1.56
N VAL A 149 4.32 4.54 -0.56
CA VAL A 149 5.73 4.94 -0.55
C VAL A 149 6.34 4.53 0.79
N HIS A 150 7.61 4.12 0.78
CA HIS A 150 8.38 3.71 1.96
C HIS A 150 9.62 4.59 2.12
N CYS A 151 9.74 5.29 3.26
CA CYS A 151 10.95 6.04 3.66
C CYS A 151 11.09 6.00 5.19
N ASP A 152 11.87 6.91 5.78
CA ASP A 152 12.01 7.12 7.22
C ASP A 152 11.06 8.20 7.80
N ASN A 153 10.54 9.10 6.97
CA ASN A 153 9.70 10.24 7.39
C ASN A 153 8.60 10.64 6.39
N GLU A 154 7.55 11.31 6.88
CA GLU A 154 6.36 11.68 6.10
C GLU A 154 6.62 12.75 5.03
N GLY A 155 7.56 13.66 5.27
CA GLY A 155 7.90 14.71 4.31
C GLY A 155 8.51 14.12 3.04
N ALA A 156 9.43 13.17 3.19
CA ALA A 156 9.99 12.41 2.07
C ALA A 156 8.91 11.63 1.31
N ASN A 157 8.02 10.94 2.03
CA ASN A 157 6.88 10.24 1.43
C ASN A 157 5.97 11.18 0.61
N THR A 158 5.69 12.38 1.12
CA THR A 158 4.87 13.39 0.44
C THR A 158 5.55 13.88 -0.85
N LEU A 159 6.86 14.13 -0.79
CA LEU A 159 7.67 14.54 -1.95
C LEU A 159 7.65 13.47 -3.05
N SER A 160 7.90 12.21 -2.71
CA SER A 160 7.85 11.08 -3.64
C SER A 160 6.48 10.94 -4.31
N MET A 161 5.38 11.09 -3.56
CA MET A 161 4.03 11.03 -4.11
C MET A 161 3.73 12.17 -5.09
N ASN A 162 4.17 13.39 -4.77
CA ASN A 162 4.04 14.51 -5.68
C ASN A 162 4.83 14.29 -6.98
N MET A 163 6.04 13.75 -6.88
CA MET A 163 6.87 13.43 -8.04
C MET A 163 6.30 12.30 -8.88
N MET A 164 5.77 11.26 -8.24
CA MET A 164 5.00 10.20 -8.90
C MET A 164 3.84 10.79 -9.71
N HIS A 165 3.06 11.69 -9.12
CA HIS A 165 1.95 12.34 -9.82
C HIS A 165 2.41 13.13 -11.05
N GLU A 166 3.48 13.93 -10.93
CA GLU A 166 4.01 14.71 -12.06
C GLU A 166 4.57 13.82 -13.18
N VAL A 167 5.19 12.69 -12.85
CA VAL A 167 5.65 11.69 -13.84
C VAL A 167 4.45 11.03 -14.51
N VAL A 168 3.47 10.57 -13.74
CA VAL A 168 2.27 9.93 -14.28
C VAL A 168 1.46 10.89 -15.16
N THR A 169 1.40 12.18 -14.84
CA THR A 169 0.68 13.17 -15.66
C THR A 169 1.50 13.70 -16.84
N GLY A 170 2.78 13.32 -16.95
CA GLY A 170 3.67 13.77 -18.03
C GLY A 170 4.16 15.21 -17.85
N LYS A 171 4.01 15.79 -16.66
CA LYS A 171 4.59 17.11 -16.32
C LYS A 171 6.11 17.03 -16.17
N ARG A 172 6.64 15.87 -15.77
CA ARG A 172 8.07 15.56 -15.69
C ARG A 172 8.40 14.19 -16.23
N THR A 173 9.63 14.01 -16.67
CA THR A 173 10.26 12.70 -16.83
C THR A 173 10.73 12.14 -15.48
N PRO A 174 10.93 10.82 -15.35
CA PRO A 174 11.51 10.23 -14.14
C PRO A 174 12.82 10.88 -13.72
N GLN A 175 13.71 11.18 -14.67
CA GLN A 175 15.00 11.81 -14.38
C GLN A 175 14.86 13.24 -13.82
N GLU A 176 14.00 14.07 -14.43
CA GLU A 176 13.74 15.42 -13.93
C GLU A 176 13.13 15.41 -12.52
N ALA A 177 12.28 14.43 -12.24
CA ALA A 177 11.68 14.24 -10.92
C ALA A 177 12.76 13.81 -9.89
N ARG A 178 13.66 12.88 -10.23
CA ARG A 178 14.80 12.51 -9.36
C ARG A 178 15.69 13.71 -9.02
N ASP A 179 15.98 14.56 -10.02
CA ASP A 179 16.76 15.78 -9.79
C ASP A 179 16.03 16.82 -8.94
N PHE A 180 14.70 16.89 -9.06
CA PHE A 180 13.87 17.73 -8.20
C PHE A 180 13.90 17.24 -6.75
N ILE A 181 13.70 15.92 -6.52
CA ILE A 181 13.72 15.29 -5.18
C ILE A 181 15.01 15.66 -4.44
N LYS A 182 16.15 15.47 -5.10
CA LYS A 182 17.49 15.77 -4.55
C LYS A 182 17.61 17.19 -4.00
N ASN A 183 17.00 18.18 -4.64
CA ASN A 183 17.10 19.57 -4.20
C ASN A 183 16.07 19.87 -3.10
N GLU A 184 14.83 19.41 -3.28
CA GLU A 184 13.73 19.70 -2.36
C GLU A 184 13.98 19.08 -0.98
N ILE A 185 14.51 17.85 -0.92
CA ILE A 185 14.78 17.17 0.35
C ILE A 185 15.84 17.92 1.18
N VAL A 186 16.82 18.55 0.52
CA VAL A 186 17.85 19.38 1.18
C VAL A 186 17.24 20.66 1.75
N GLU A 187 16.25 21.25 1.10
CA GLU A 187 15.53 22.40 1.66
C GLU A 187 14.73 21.97 2.89
N TYR A 188 14.01 20.85 2.80
CA TYR A 188 13.21 20.31 3.90
C TYR A 188 14.06 19.96 5.14
N MET A 189 15.15 19.23 4.96
CA MET A 189 16.05 18.84 6.06
C MET A 189 16.73 20.03 6.74
N MET A 190 16.89 21.14 6.03
CA MET A 190 17.51 22.36 6.55
C MET A 190 16.50 23.34 7.16
N ASP A 191 15.25 22.90 7.39
CA ASP A 191 14.15 23.73 7.91
C ASP A 191 13.91 24.99 7.04
N ARG A 192 14.05 24.82 5.72
CA ARG A 192 13.71 25.82 4.71
C ARG A 192 12.44 25.40 4.00
N SER A 193 11.81 26.34 3.30
CA SER A 193 10.54 26.07 2.60
C SER A 193 10.72 24.98 1.56
N ALA A 194 9.95 23.91 1.70
CA ALA A 194 9.93 22.76 0.80
C ALA A 194 8.48 22.33 0.55
N PRO A 195 7.71 23.08 -0.27
CA PRO A 195 6.27 22.87 -0.43
C PRO A 195 5.88 21.45 -0.83
N TYR A 196 6.75 20.76 -1.60
CA TYR A 196 6.49 19.39 -2.05
C TYR A 196 6.73 18.33 -0.95
N CYS A 197 7.48 18.65 0.10
CA CYS A 197 7.58 17.83 1.31
C CYS A 197 6.47 18.16 2.32
N GLU A 198 6.00 19.41 2.33
CA GLU A 198 5.04 19.92 3.31
C GLU A 198 3.58 19.58 2.99
N SER A 199 3.25 19.38 1.71
CA SER A 199 1.88 19.13 1.27
C SER A 199 1.77 18.49 -0.10
N PHE A 200 0.64 17.83 -0.36
CA PHE A 200 0.28 17.38 -1.70
C PHE A 200 0.05 18.57 -2.63
N GLN A 201 0.70 18.53 -3.80
CA GLN A 201 0.61 19.53 -4.87
C GLN A 201 -0.47 19.21 -5.90
N PHE A 202 -1.33 18.23 -5.59
CA PHE A 202 -2.47 17.81 -6.39
C PHE A 202 -3.63 17.41 -5.47
N GLU A 203 -4.85 17.48 -5.99
CA GLU A 203 -6.02 17.02 -5.26
C GLU A 203 -6.00 15.50 -5.15
N LEU A 204 -6.02 14.98 -3.91
CA LEU A 204 -6.09 13.55 -3.68
C LEU A 204 -7.41 12.97 -4.19
N PRO A 205 -7.38 11.90 -4.99
CA PRO A 205 -8.59 11.23 -5.46
C PRO A 205 -9.51 10.83 -4.29
N GLN A 206 -10.80 11.07 -4.46
CA GLN A 206 -11.81 10.70 -3.47
C GLN A 206 -12.44 9.35 -3.82
N GLY A 207 -12.57 8.50 -2.80
CA GLY A 207 -13.17 7.18 -2.94
C GLY A 207 -12.29 6.18 -3.70
N SER A 208 -12.84 4.99 -3.93
CA SER A 208 -12.10 3.87 -4.50
C SER A 208 -11.60 4.14 -5.92
N GLN A 209 -10.33 3.82 -6.15
CA GLN A 209 -9.63 3.96 -7.44
C GLN A 209 -9.36 2.60 -8.12
N TRP A 210 -10.14 1.56 -7.79
CA TRP A 210 -9.92 0.19 -8.29
C TRP A 210 -9.66 0.11 -9.80
N ASP A 211 -8.61 -0.60 -10.18
CA ASP A 211 -8.41 -1.13 -11.53
C ASP A 211 -8.27 -2.65 -11.49
N PRO A 212 -9.40 -3.38 -11.54
CA PRO A 212 -9.44 -4.84 -11.39
C PRO A 212 -8.98 -5.60 -12.64
N ASP A 213 -8.44 -4.92 -13.65
CA ASP A 213 -8.11 -5.50 -14.97
C ASP A 213 -9.35 -6.10 -15.68
N LYS A 214 -9.12 -6.92 -16.71
CA LYS A 214 -10.14 -7.53 -17.57
C LYS A 214 -10.10 -9.05 -17.47
N THR A 215 -11.27 -9.67 -17.35
CA THR A 215 -11.40 -11.13 -17.42
C THR A 215 -10.97 -11.65 -18.80
N VAL A 216 -10.04 -12.61 -18.81
CA VAL A 216 -9.56 -13.28 -20.04
C VAL A 216 -9.95 -14.76 -20.13
N VAL A 217 -10.33 -15.38 -19.03
CA VAL A 217 -10.77 -16.79 -19.00
C VAL A 217 -12.17 -16.88 -19.60
N GLN A 218 -12.32 -17.67 -20.67
CA GLN A 218 -13.58 -17.92 -21.39
C GLN A 218 -13.80 -19.43 -21.57
N ASP A 219 -13.69 -20.19 -20.48
CA ASP A 219 -13.84 -21.65 -20.49
C ASP A 219 -15.24 -22.06 -20.01
N LYS A 220 -16.05 -22.57 -20.95
CA LYS A 220 -17.44 -22.98 -20.66
C LYS A 220 -17.54 -24.11 -19.64
N MET A 221 -16.59 -25.07 -19.66
CA MET A 221 -16.62 -26.18 -18.70
C MET A 221 -16.34 -25.69 -17.29
N LEU A 222 -15.41 -24.74 -17.14
CA LEU A 222 -15.14 -24.09 -15.87
C LEU A 222 -16.35 -23.29 -15.38
N GLU A 223 -16.98 -22.50 -16.26
CA GLU A 223 -18.19 -21.73 -15.92
C GLU A 223 -19.32 -22.65 -15.42
N GLU A 224 -19.57 -23.76 -16.11
CA GLU A 224 -20.57 -24.75 -15.69
C GLU A 224 -20.21 -25.39 -14.34
N ALA A 225 -18.94 -25.78 -14.16
CA ALA A 225 -18.47 -26.38 -12.92
C ALA A 225 -18.61 -25.42 -11.72
N VAL A 226 -18.20 -24.17 -11.90
CA VAL A 226 -18.37 -23.10 -10.90
C VAL A 226 -19.86 -22.87 -10.63
N GLY A 227 -20.69 -22.82 -11.67
CA GLY A 227 -22.14 -22.66 -11.53
C GLY A 227 -22.80 -23.76 -10.72
N LYS A 228 -22.42 -25.03 -10.93
CA LYS A 228 -22.88 -26.17 -10.13
C LYS A 228 -22.46 -26.02 -8.66
N VAL A 229 -21.21 -25.66 -8.41
CA VAL A 229 -20.69 -25.46 -7.05
C VAL A 229 -21.42 -24.32 -6.34
N LYS A 230 -21.65 -23.17 -6.99
CA LYS A 230 -22.43 -22.06 -6.41
C LYS A 230 -23.81 -22.51 -5.96
N LYS A 231 -24.52 -23.30 -6.80
CA LYS A 231 -25.84 -23.87 -6.46
C LYS A 231 -25.77 -24.79 -5.25
N THR A 232 -24.80 -25.69 -5.18
CA THR A 232 -24.60 -26.60 -4.03
C THR A 232 -24.31 -25.83 -2.74
N LEU A 233 -23.61 -24.70 -2.82
CA LEU A 233 -23.28 -23.85 -1.67
C LEU A 233 -24.39 -22.85 -1.30
N GLY A 234 -25.49 -22.77 -2.07
CA GLY A 234 -26.53 -21.77 -1.86
C GLY A 234 -26.07 -20.33 -2.14
N ILE A 235 -24.99 -20.14 -2.89
CA ILE A 235 -24.47 -18.82 -3.27
C ILE A 235 -25.32 -18.30 -4.44
N LYS A 236 -26.00 -17.18 -4.24
CA LYS A 236 -26.74 -16.51 -5.31
C LYS A 236 -25.77 -16.07 -6.41
N SER A 237 -26.13 -16.44 -7.64
CA SER A 237 -25.45 -16.02 -8.86
C SER A 237 -25.56 -14.52 -9.08
#